data_AF-A0A968NNY6-F1
#
_entry.id   AF-A0A968NNY6-F1
#
_cell.length_a   1.000
_cell.length_b   1.000
_cell.length_c   1.000
_cell.angle_alpha   90.00
_cell.angle_beta   90.00
_cell.angle_gamma   90.00
#
_symmetry.space_group_name_H-M   'P 1'
#
loop_
_entity.id
_entity.type
_entity.pdbx_description
1 polymer ?
#
loop_
_entity_poly.entity_id
_entity_poly.type
_entity_poly.pdbx_seq_one_letter_code
_entity_poly.pdbx_strand_id
1 'polypeptide(L)'
;MSKKLQPQFTSSGYLKLKNTVFQPISPYSPGFFPPDTLSGNQVLINYRSNHVYSISLYEFLSRYENQQLPATFLKDKIILIGATHSQFDNNYDDKWMTPYPYTQDNNRNTPGVLIQAQMISQILGTVTSDRALLSFL
;
A
#
# COMPACT_ATOMS: atom_id res chain seq x y z
N MET A 1 -8.89 -18.88 -18.03
CA MET A 1 -7.48 -18.66 -17.62
C MET A 1 -7.31 -17.20 -17.24
N SER A 2 -7.04 -16.89 -15.98
CA SER A 2 -6.70 -15.50 -15.58
C SER A 2 -5.37 -15.14 -16.23
N LYS A 3 -5.36 -14.13 -17.10
CA LYS A 3 -4.14 -13.63 -17.73
C LYS A 3 -3.28 -13.02 -16.63
N LYS A 4 -2.11 -13.60 -16.34
CA LYS A 4 -1.18 -13.10 -15.32
C LYS A 4 -0.94 -11.60 -15.57
N LEU A 5 -1.10 -10.78 -14.54
CA LEU A 5 -0.69 -9.38 -14.57
C LEU A 5 0.83 -9.33 -14.61
N GLN A 6 1.39 -8.81 -15.71
CA GLN A 6 2.83 -8.69 -15.91
C GLN A 6 3.21 -7.21 -15.95
N PRO A 7 4.22 -6.77 -15.17
CA PRO A 7 4.73 -5.41 -15.27
C PRO A 7 5.40 -5.20 -16.63
N GLN A 8 5.11 -4.05 -17.23
CA GLN A 8 5.78 -3.54 -18.41
C GLN A 8 6.32 -2.15 -18.09
N PHE A 9 7.24 -1.67 -18.91
CA PHE A 9 7.76 -0.31 -18.79
C PHE A 9 7.57 0.41 -20.13
N THR A 10 7.17 1.68 -20.07
CA THR A 10 7.14 2.55 -21.24
C THR A 10 8.56 2.85 -21.72
N SER A 11 8.70 3.45 -22.91
CA SER A 11 10.00 3.94 -23.41
C SER A 11 10.65 4.95 -22.44
N SER A 12 9.84 5.67 -21.65
CA SER A 12 10.28 6.61 -20.63
C SER A 12 10.56 5.95 -19.27
N GLY A 13 10.45 4.61 -19.16
CA GLY A 13 10.73 3.86 -17.93
C GLY A 13 9.59 3.81 -16.92
N TYR A 14 8.39 4.31 -17.27
CA TYR A 14 7.24 4.31 -16.36
C TYR A 14 6.59 2.94 -16.27
N LEU A 15 6.19 2.54 -15.05
CA LEU A 15 5.46 1.31 -14.82
C LEU A 15 4.14 1.32 -15.59
N LYS A 16 3.91 0.26 -16.36
CA LYS A 16 2.65 -0.01 -17.04
C LYS A 16 2.12 -1.38 -16.61
N LEU A 17 0.87 -1.41 -16.17
CA LEU A 17 0.16 -2.64 -15.86
C LEU A 17 -1.12 -2.68 -16.67
N LYS A 18 -1.31 -3.75 -17.46
CA LYS A 18 -2.41 -3.87 -18.43
C LYS A 18 -2.45 -2.64 -19.36
N ASN A 19 -3.47 -1.79 -19.25
CA ASN A 19 -3.64 -0.60 -20.07
C ASN A 19 -3.33 0.69 -19.30
N THR A 20 -2.94 0.60 -18.03
CA THR A 20 -2.69 1.76 -17.16
C THR A 20 -1.20 2.04 -17.07
N VAL A 21 -0.82 3.30 -17.32
CA VAL A 21 0.53 3.82 -17.06
C VAL A 21 0.51 4.56 -15.72
N PHE A 22 1.42 4.21 -14.83
CA PHE A 22 1.64 4.89 -13.55
C PHE A 22 2.61 6.04 -13.78
N GLN A 23 2.05 7.20 -14.15
CA GLN A 23 2.84 8.39 -14.46
C GLN A 23 3.43 8.96 -13.17
N PRO A 24 4.77 9.12 -13.08
CA PRO A 24 5.40 9.65 -11.89
C PRO A 24 5.13 11.15 -11.72
N ILE A 25 5.30 11.63 -10.49
CA ILE A 25 5.29 13.06 -10.17
C ILE A 25 6.41 13.75 -10.96
N SER A 26 6.06 14.85 -11.61
CA SER A 26 6.99 15.67 -12.38
C SER A 26 7.54 16.81 -11.51
N PRO A 27 8.79 17.26 -11.72
CA PRO A 27 9.29 18.51 -11.11
C PRO A 27 8.44 19.74 -11.45
N TYR A 28 7.63 19.67 -12.51
CA TYR A 28 6.70 20.71 -12.94
C TYR A 28 5.28 20.52 -12.42
N SER A 29 5.01 19.48 -11.64
CA SER A 29 3.69 19.26 -11.04
C SER A 29 3.38 20.34 -9.99
N PRO A 30 2.14 20.86 -9.93
CA PRO A 30 1.74 21.81 -8.89
C PRO A 30 1.87 21.18 -7.50
N GLY A 31 2.60 21.87 -6.61
CA GLY A 31 2.95 21.38 -5.27
C GLY A 31 4.43 21.61 -4.99
N PHE A 32 4.81 21.68 -3.71
CA PHE A 32 6.20 21.83 -3.33
C PHE A 32 6.84 20.43 -3.19
N PHE A 33 7.51 19.99 -4.25
CA PHE A 33 8.35 18.78 -4.25
C PHE A 33 9.80 19.21 -4.46
N PRO A 34 10.65 19.15 -3.43
CA PRO A 34 12.07 19.42 -3.60
C PRO A 34 12.63 18.49 -4.70
N PRO A 35 13.36 19.01 -5.72
CA PRO A 35 13.82 18.20 -6.85
C PRO A 35 14.66 16.98 -6.46
N ASP A 36 15.38 17.07 -5.34
CA ASP A 36 16.17 16.00 -4.72
C ASP A 36 15.33 14.88 -4.09
N THR A 37 14.03 15.13 -3.86
CA THR A 37 13.09 14.12 -3.35
C THR A 37 12.40 13.32 -4.45
N LEU A 38 12.39 13.83 -5.69
CA LEU A 38 11.75 13.19 -6.84
C LEU A 38 12.72 12.22 -7.51
N SER A 39 12.61 10.93 -7.17
CA SER A 39 13.37 9.86 -7.81
C SER A 39 12.50 8.62 -8.06
N GLY A 40 12.84 7.86 -9.10
CA GLY A 40 12.10 6.66 -9.46
C GLY A 40 10.66 6.93 -9.91
N ASN A 41 9.78 5.94 -9.69
CA ASN A 41 8.37 5.99 -10.12
C ASN A 41 7.44 6.36 -8.95
N GLN A 42 7.59 7.58 -8.41
CA GLN A 42 6.73 8.08 -7.35
C GLN A 42 5.37 8.52 -7.90
N VAL A 43 4.28 8.02 -7.34
CA VAL A 43 2.91 8.40 -7.72
C VAL A 43 2.12 8.86 -6.50
N LEU A 44 1.10 9.68 -6.72
CA LEU A 44 0.17 10.07 -5.66
C LEU A 44 -0.57 8.85 -5.10
N ILE A 45 -0.71 8.81 -3.77
CA ILE A 45 -1.47 7.76 -3.09
C ILE A 45 -2.91 8.22 -2.86
N ASN A 46 -3.86 7.35 -3.20
CA ASN A 46 -5.29 7.56 -3.08
C ASN A 46 -5.83 6.75 -1.90
N TYR A 47 -5.61 7.28 -0.69
CA TYR A 47 -6.04 6.65 0.56
C TYR A 47 -7.54 6.30 0.52
N ARG A 48 -7.90 5.13 1.09
CA ARG A 48 -9.30 4.68 1.18
C ARG A 48 -9.72 4.56 2.64
N SER A 49 -9.93 3.33 3.12
CA SER A 49 -10.38 3.02 4.47
C SER A 49 -9.21 2.61 5.35
N ASN A 50 -9.28 2.97 6.63
CA ASN A 50 -8.33 2.55 7.66
C ASN A 50 -8.68 1.18 8.25
N HIS A 51 -9.67 0.48 7.68
CA HIS A 51 -10.09 -0.83 8.14
C HIS A 51 -9.44 -1.93 7.29
N VAL A 52 -8.43 -2.56 7.86
CA VAL A 52 -7.81 -3.78 7.32
C VAL A 52 -8.09 -4.89 8.31
N TYR A 53 -8.66 -6.00 7.84
CA TYR A 53 -8.76 -7.20 8.67
C TYR A 53 -7.35 -7.71 8.97
N SER A 54 -6.98 -7.72 10.25
CA SER A 54 -5.68 -8.18 10.71
C SER A 54 -5.83 -9.03 11.96
N ILE A 55 -4.90 -9.97 12.14
CA ILE A 55 -4.72 -10.75 13.36
C ILE A 55 -3.25 -10.69 13.73
N SER A 56 -2.93 -10.91 15.01
CA SER A 56 -1.53 -11.00 15.42
C SER A 56 -0.86 -12.26 14.86
N LEU A 57 0.47 -12.23 14.69
CA LEU A 57 1.22 -13.42 14.28
C LEU A 57 1.03 -14.58 15.28
N TYR A 58 0.98 -14.27 16.58
CA TYR A 58 0.69 -15.25 17.62
C TYR A 58 -0.67 -15.92 17.40
N GLU A 59 -1.72 -15.13 17.23
CA GLU A 59 -3.08 -15.65 16.97
C GLU A 59 -3.13 -16.50 15.70
N PHE A 60 -2.46 -16.08 14.63
CA PHE A 60 -2.35 -16.86 13.40
C PHE A 60 -1.70 -18.23 13.66
N LEU A 61 -0.54 -18.26 14.33
CA LEU A 61 0.18 -19.49 14.65
C LEU A 61 -0.63 -20.41 15.55
N SER A 62 -1.26 -19.87 16.60
CA SER A 62 -2.12 -20.66 17.49
C SER A 62 -3.29 -21.28 16.74
N ARG A 63 -3.96 -20.53 15.84
CA ARG A 63 -5.06 -21.09 15.04
C ARG A 63 -4.55 -22.12 14.03
N TYR A 64 -3.36 -21.93 13.47
CA TYR A 64 -2.73 -22.89 12.56
C TYR A 64 -2.45 -24.23 13.26
N GLU A 65 -1.77 -24.18 14.42
CA GLU A 65 -1.42 -25.36 15.22
C GLU A 65 -2.66 -26.14 15.67
N ASN A 66 -3.72 -25.43 16.05
CA ASN A 66 -4.99 -26.03 16.48
C ASN A 66 -5.91 -26.45 15.31
N GLN A 67 -5.45 -26.36 14.05
CA GLN A 67 -6.24 -26.68 12.85
C GLN A 67 -7.55 -25.85 12.74
N GLN A 68 -7.54 -24.62 13.26
CA GLN A 68 -8.66 -23.68 13.29
C GLN A 68 -8.57 -22.60 12.20
N LEU A 69 -7.62 -22.73 11.26
CA LEU A 69 -7.53 -21.85 10.09
C LEU A 69 -8.22 -22.49 8.89
N PRO A 70 -9.40 -22.00 8.46
CA PRO A 70 -10.02 -22.48 7.24
C PRO A 70 -9.15 -22.11 6.03
N ALA A 71 -9.14 -22.95 4.98
CA ALA A 71 -8.36 -22.68 3.76
C ALA A 71 -8.73 -21.33 3.10
N THR A 72 -9.97 -20.89 3.27
CA THR A 72 -10.48 -19.59 2.81
C THR A 72 -9.81 -18.40 3.49
N PHE A 73 -9.10 -18.60 4.60
CA PHE A 73 -8.35 -17.56 5.29
C PHE A 73 -7.16 -17.04 4.48
N LEU A 74 -6.52 -17.90 3.68
CA LEU A 74 -5.32 -17.57 2.90
C LEU A 74 -5.56 -17.59 1.39
N LYS A 75 -6.43 -18.49 0.93
CA LYS A 75 -6.63 -18.71 -0.50
C LYS A 75 -7.16 -17.44 -1.19
N ASP A 76 -6.56 -17.11 -2.34
CA ASP A 76 -6.95 -16.00 -3.21
C ASP A 76 -6.89 -14.60 -2.54
N LYS A 77 -6.11 -14.47 -1.47
CA LYS A 77 -5.88 -13.19 -0.77
C LYS A 77 -4.43 -12.74 -0.89
N ILE A 78 -4.24 -11.43 -0.84
CA ILE A 78 -2.92 -10.83 -0.59
C ILE A 78 -2.74 -10.73 0.91
N ILE A 79 -1.69 -11.39 1.43
CA ILE A 79 -1.35 -11.37 2.85
C ILE A 79 -0.15 -10.47 3.05
N LEU A 80 -0.28 -9.50 3.94
CA LEU A 80 0.78 -8.59 4.33
C LEU A 80 1.18 -8.88 5.77
N ILE A 81 2.48 -8.98 6.01
CA ILE A 81 3.05 -9.25 7.32
C ILE A 81 3.95 -8.07 7.67
N GLY A 82 3.68 -7.42 8.79
CA GLY A 82 4.46 -6.29 9.26
C GLY A 82 4.09 -5.89 10.67
N ALA A 83 4.92 -5.06 11.29
CA ALA A 83 4.70 -4.56 12.63
C ALA A 83 3.64 -3.45 12.62
N THR A 84 2.61 -3.55 13.47
CA THR A 84 1.53 -2.56 13.58
C THR A 84 1.36 -1.98 14.98
N HIS A 85 2.15 -2.44 15.95
CA HIS A 85 1.95 -2.09 17.35
C HIS A 85 2.32 -0.63 17.64
N SER A 86 1.42 0.10 18.29
CA SER A 86 1.59 1.53 18.59
C SER A 86 2.66 1.79 19.66
N GLN A 87 2.89 0.85 20.59
CA GLN A 87 3.74 1.07 21.77
C GLN A 87 5.22 0.71 21.61
N PHE A 88 5.69 0.35 20.41
CA PHE A 88 7.14 0.41 20.20
C PHE A 88 7.55 1.88 20.28
N ASP A 89 8.26 2.16 21.38
CA ASP A 89 8.95 3.39 21.77
C ASP A 89 9.65 4.05 20.58
N ASN A 90 10.11 5.28 20.76
CA ASN A 90 10.50 6.30 19.77
C ASN A 90 11.64 5.90 18.77
N ASN A 91 11.98 4.62 18.69
CA ASN A 91 13.04 3.96 17.93
C ASN A 91 12.52 2.97 16.86
N TYR A 92 11.21 2.96 16.55
CA TYR A 92 10.66 2.14 15.48
C TYR A 92 10.45 2.97 14.21
N ASP A 93 11.36 2.79 13.24
CA ASP A 93 11.46 3.64 12.04
C ASP A 93 10.33 3.43 11.02
N ASP A 94 9.57 2.32 11.08
CA ASP A 94 8.50 2.05 10.11
C ASP A 94 7.14 2.67 10.48
N LYS A 95 7.17 3.95 10.86
CA LYS A 95 6.01 4.75 11.22
C LYS A 95 6.04 6.05 10.42
N TRP A 96 4.96 6.31 9.69
CA TRP A 96 4.90 7.45 8.79
C TRP A 96 3.75 8.37 9.15
N MET A 97 4.01 9.68 9.16
CA MET A 97 2.94 10.67 9.22
C MET A 97 2.20 10.66 7.89
N THR A 98 0.89 10.41 7.94
CA THR A 98 0.03 10.41 6.75
C THR A 98 -1.18 11.30 6.98
N PRO A 99 -1.80 11.86 5.92
CA PRO A 99 -3.01 12.67 6.07
C PRO A 99 -4.19 11.93 6.74
N TYR A 100 -4.20 10.60 6.70
CA TYR A 100 -5.23 9.74 7.28
C TYR A 100 -4.61 8.72 8.25
N PRO A 101 -4.36 9.08 9.51
CA PRO A 101 -3.74 8.18 10.47
C PRO A 101 -4.64 6.98 10.78
N TYR A 102 -4.03 5.80 10.89
CA TYR A 102 -4.73 4.57 11.27
C TYR A 102 -5.01 4.48 12.78
N THR A 103 -4.21 5.14 13.61
CA THR A 103 -4.40 5.21 15.06
C THR A 103 -5.13 6.50 15.44
N GLN A 104 -6.07 6.40 16.38
CA GLN A 104 -6.74 7.58 16.97
C GLN A 104 -5.91 8.24 18.07
N ASP A 105 -4.79 7.62 18.46
CA ASP A 105 -3.88 8.15 19.47
C ASP A 105 -3.19 9.44 18.99
N ASN A 106 -2.68 10.23 19.94
CA ASN A 106 -1.97 11.48 19.69
C ASN A 106 -0.77 11.35 18.72
N ASN A 107 -0.26 10.12 18.55
CA ASN A 107 0.70 9.79 17.50
C ASN A 107 -0.06 9.44 16.21
N ARG A 108 -0.25 10.44 15.34
CA ARG A 108 -0.87 10.33 14.00
C ARG A 108 -0.02 9.55 12.99
N ASN A 109 0.50 8.39 13.40
CA ASN A 109 1.41 7.58 12.62
C ASN A 109 0.69 6.38 12.02
N THR A 110 1.04 6.06 10.78
CA THR A 110 0.58 4.87 10.08
C THR A 110 1.75 3.91 9.92
N PRO A 111 1.64 2.66 10.41
CA PRO A 111 2.61 1.61 10.14
C PRO A 111 2.85 1.42 8.63
N GLY A 112 4.10 1.21 8.21
CA GLY A 112 4.44 1.10 6.79
C GLY A 112 3.71 -0.03 6.07
N VAL A 113 3.48 -1.17 6.74
CA VAL A 113 2.68 -2.28 6.18
C VAL A 113 1.25 -1.86 5.80
N LEU A 114 0.66 -0.89 6.50
CA LEU A 114 -0.67 -0.36 6.17
C LEU A 114 -0.60 0.61 4.97
N ILE A 115 0.50 1.33 4.80
CA ILE A 115 0.75 2.15 3.61
C ILE A 115 0.94 1.25 2.38
N GLN A 116 1.71 0.17 2.51
CA GLN A 116 1.86 -0.85 1.47
C GLN A 116 0.50 -1.45 1.08
N ALA A 117 -0.37 -1.70 2.06
CA ALA A 117 -1.75 -2.15 1.80
C ALA A 117 -2.54 -1.14 0.96
N GLN A 118 -2.43 0.16 1.27
CA GLN A 118 -3.05 1.24 0.47
C GLN A 118 -2.50 1.27 -0.95
N MET A 119 -1.17 1.16 -1.13
CA MET A 119 -0.52 1.13 -2.45
C MET A 119 -1.01 -0.06 -3.30
N ILE A 120 -1.08 -1.26 -2.73
CA ILE A 120 -1.57 -2.47 -3.41
C ILE A 120 -3.04 -2.29 -3.80
N SER A 121 -3.88 -1.81 -2.87
CA SER A 121 -5.30 -1.55 -3.13
C SER A 121 -5.50 -0.55 -4.28
N GLN A 122 -4.67 0.50 -4.34
CA GLN A 122 -4.67 1.47 -5.44
C GLN A 122 -4.24 0.84 -6.76
N ILE A 123 -3.13 0.11 -6.79
CA ILE A 123 -2.62 -0.52 -8.01
C ILE A 123 -3.67 -1.46 -8.59
N LEU A 124 -4.25 -2.33 -7.75
CA LEU A 124 -5.27 -3.27 -8.18
C LEU A 124 -6.52 -2.55 -8.67
N GLY A 125 -7.08 -1.63 -7.88
CA GLY A 125 -8.27 -0.87 -8.26
C GLY A 125 -8.08 -0.05 -9.54
N THR A 126 -6.87 0.44 -9.78
CA THR A 126 -6.52 1.17 -11.01
C THR A 126 -6.48 0.25 -12.23
N VAL A 127 -5.95 -0.96 -12.07
CA VAL A 127 -5.79 -1.94 -13.17
C VAL A 127 -7.09 -2.70 -13.47
N THR A 128 -7.95 -2.88 -12.47
CA THR A 128 -9.30 -3.43 -12.62
C THR A 128 -10.34 -2.40 -13.05
N SER A 129 -9.95 -1.13 -13.15
CA SER A 129 -10.79 0.02 -13.54
C SER A 129 -11.88 0.40 -12.53
N ASP A 130 -11.69 0.03 -11.25
CA ASP A 130 -12.58 0.40 -10.15
C ASP A 130 -12.27 1.80 -9.58
N ARG A 131 -11.08 2.35 -9.85
CA ARG A 131 -10.69 3.70 -9.40
C ARG A 131 -9.62 4.30 -10.29
N ALA A 132 -9.72 5.61 -10.57
CA ALA A 132 -8.67 6.32 -11.28
C ALA A 132 -7.41 6.54 -10.41
N LEU A 133 -6.24 6.52 -11.06
CA LEU A 133 -4.99 7.01 -10.50
C LEU A 133 -5.08 8.52 -10.28
N LEU A 134 -4.62 9.01 -9.13
CA LEU A 134 -4.57 10.45 -8.89
C LEU A 134 -3.45 11.08 -9.71
N SER A 135 -3.73 12.25 -10.28
CA SER A 135 -2.77 13.09 -10.96
C SER A 135 -2.96 14.54 -10.56
N PHE A 136 -1.93 15.35 -10.79
CA PHE A 136 -2.09 16.79 -10.77
C PHE A 136 -2.85 17.27 -12.03
N LEU A 137 -3.50 18.43 -11.92
CA LEU A 137 -4.16 19.12 -13.04
C LEU A 137 -3.17 19.97 -13.82
#